data_AF-A0A2W4VB95-F1
#
_entry.id   AF-A0A2W4VB95-F1
#
_cell.length_a   1.000
_cell.length_b   1.000
_cell.length_c   1.000
_cell.angle_alpha   90.00
_cell.angle_beta   90.00
_cell.angle_gamma   90.00
#
_symmetry.space_group_name_H-M   'P 1'
#
loop_
_entity.id
_entity.type
_entity.pdbx_description
1 polymer ?
#
loop_
_entity_poly.entity_id
_entity_poly.type
_entity_poly.pdbx_seq_one_letter_code
_entity_poly.pdbx_strand_id
1 'polypeptide(L)'
;MPPQDAPLAQSIGPLQQRADRGDRKAACRLAMELLRCDYVAYWAGSQANAGFDHEAELLREGKIAAADAAASRELHQLERLMDCRAVPEALKARGAHYLVQAARAGEPEAMLRYADGQYWRPDGRGVLSDPGFEAWRREAPGMLQRALESGYPDAAIYLHIAHASDVGFMASLIRDDPEQALAARHLHARLFGRRSPLGHRGLDAAAQQRARELAAQWHRNYFNDRTYLKPLMGHLYSASASPSETPPFCSDAGTQP
;
A
#
# COMPACT_ATOMS: atom_id res chain seq x y z
N MET A 1 -4.44 19.92 6.79
CA MET A 1 -4.87 18.50 6.91
C MET A 1 -4.91 18.16 8.38
N PRO A 2 -5.91 17.41 8.91
CA PRO A 2 -5.90 17.00 10.32
C PRO A 2 -4.60 16.27 10.68
N PRO A 3 -4.18 16.23 11.96
CA PRO A 3 -3.06 15.39 12.40
C PRO A 3 -3.31 13.92 12.04
N GLN A 4 -2.26 13.14 11.81
CA GLN A 4 -2.36 11.74 11.37
C GLN A 4 -2.76 10.79 12.50
N ASP A 5 -2.44 11.16 13.73
CA ASP A 5 -2.77 10.50 14.99
C ASP A 5 -4.11 10.96 15.59
N ALA A 6 -4.78 11.96 14.97
CA ALA A 6 -6.07 12.42 15.44
C ALA A 6 -7.14 11.32 15.30
N PRO A 7 -7.98 11.10 16.32
CA PRO A 7 -9.04 10.09 16.28
C PRO A 7 -9.89 10.20 15.01
N LEU A 8 -10.24 9.07 14.41
CA LEU A 8 -10.95 9.04 13.12
C LEU A 8 -12.26 9.83 13.18
N ALA A 9 -13.00 9.73 14.29
CA ALA A 9 -14.23 10.48 14.53
C ALA A 9 -14.06 12.01 14.40
N GLN A 10 -12.90 12.55 14.77
CA GLN A 10 -12.59 13.97 14.69
C GLN A 10 -12.09 14.37 13.29
N SER A 11 -11.47 13.44 12.57
CA SER A 11 -10.86 13.70 11.26
C SER A 11 -11.82 13.50 10.09
N ILE A 12 -12.83 12.63 10.23
CA ILE A 12 -13.65 12.16 9.09
C ILE A 12 -14.43 13.28 8.39
N GLY A 13 -15.12 14.14 9.15
CA GLY A 13 -15.91 15.25 8.60
C GLY A 13 -15.05 16.29 7.86
N PRO A 14 -13.98 16.81 8.48
CA PRO A 14 -13.04 17.71 7.80
C PRO A 14 -12.37 17.10 6.57
N LEU A 15 -12.00 15.81 6.60
CA LEU A 15 -11.43 15.11 5.45
C LEU A 15 -12.45 14.99 4.31
N GLN A 16 -13.68 14.58 4.62
CA GLN A 16 -14.76 14.47 3.65
C GLN A 16 -15.03 15.81 2.96
N GLN A 17 -15.19 16.89 3.73
CA GLN A 17 -15.48 18.21 3.16
C GLN A 17 -14.38 18.67 2.18
N ARG A 18 -13.11 18.38 2.48
CA ARG A 18 -11.98 18.73 1.60
C ARG A 18 -11.91 17.81 0.38
N ALA A 19 -12.13 16.51 0.57
CA ALA A 19 -12.17 15.54 -0.52
C ALA A 19 -13.29 15.85 -1.52
N ASP A 20 -14.49 16.17 -1.04
CA ASP A 20 -15.64 16.56 -1.88
C ASP A 20 -15.38 17.89 -2.64
N ARG A 21 -14.43 18.72 -2.18
CA ARG A 21 -13.95 19.93 -2.89
C ARG A 21 -12.77 19.66 -3.85
N GLY A 22 -12.37 18.41 -4.04
CA GLY A 22 -11.30 18.03 -4.96
C GLY A 22 -9.89 18.06 -4.37
N ASP A 23 -9.73 18.18 -3.05
CA ASP A 23 -8.41 18.05 -2.42
C ASP A 23 -7.92 16.60 -2.50
N ARG A 24 -6.98 16.34 -3.41
CA ARG A 24 -6.43 15.01 -3.67
C ARG A 24 -5.81 14.34 -2.44
N LYS A 25 -5.15 15.10 -1.56
CA LYS A 25 -4.52 14.55 -0.34
C LYS A 25 -5.57 14.19 0.70
N ALA A 26 -6.58 15.05 0.88
CA ALA A 26 -7.70 14.74 1.76
C ALA A 26 -8.50 13.53 1.25
N ALA A 27 -8.73 13.43 -0.07
CA ALA A 27 -9.39 12.29 -0.69
C ALA A 27 -8.57 11.00 -0.51
N CYS A 28 -7.26 11.04 -0.75
CA CYS A 28 -6.38 9.89 -0.53
C CYS A 28 -6.43 9.43 0.94
N ARG A 29 -6.24 10.35 1.89
CA ARG A 29 -6.26 9.99 3.31
C ARG A 29 -7.63 9.43 3.72
N LEU A 30 -8.71 10.10 3.31
CA LEU A 30 -10.07 9.61 3.59
C LEU A 30 -10.28 8.21 3.02
N ALA A 31 -9.85 7.95 1.79
CA ALA A 31 -9.95 6.63 1.19
C ALA A 31 -9.22 5.56 2.02
N MET A 32 -8.01 5.85 2.50
CA MET A 32 -7.24 4.93 3.32
C MET A 32 -7.93 4.62 4.65
N GLU A 33 -8.52 5.62 5.30
CA GLU A 33 -9.29 5.39 6.52
C GLU A 33 -10.53 4.51 6.28
N LEU A 34 -11.27 4.78 5.21
CA LEU A 34 -12.50 4.04 4.89
C LEU A 34 -12.21 2.59 4.47
N LEU A 35 -11.20 2.38 3.63
CA LEU A 35 -10.76 1.06 3.21
C LEU A 35 -10.17 0.26 4.38
N ARG A 36 -9.46 0.93 5.31
CA ARG A 36 -9.03 0.32 6.56
C ARG A 36 -10.21 -0.16 7.40
N CYS A 37 -11.29 0.63 7.49
CA CYS A 37 -12.50 0.21 8.19
C CYS A 37 -13.18 -1.01 7.55
N ASP A 38 -13.27 -1.06 6.22
CA ASP A 38 -13.80 -2.24 5.51
C ASP A 38 -12.94 -3.49 5.77
N TYR A 39 -11.61 -3.33 5.72
CA TYR A 39 -10.69 -4.43 6.01
C TYR A 39 -10.83 -4.97 7.45
N VAL A 40 -10.88 -4.09 8.45
CA VAL A 40 -10.98 -4.51 9.86
C VAL A 40 -12.33 -5.20 10.12
N ALA A 41 -13.41 -4.74 9.48
CA ALA A 41 -14.70 -5.40 9.54
C ALA A 41 -14.66 -6.80 8.91
N TYR A 42 -14.01 -6.94 7.75
CA TYR A 42 -13.77 -8.24 7.11
C TYR A 42 -12.95 -9.17 8.00
N TRP A 43 -11.84 -8.67 8.57
CA TRP A 43 -10.99 -9.42 9.48
C TRP A 43 -11.77 -9.93 10.70
N ALA A 44 -12.55 -9.06 11.37
CA ALA A 44 -13.35 -9.42 12.53
C ALA A 44 -14.39 -10.51 12.19
N GLY A 45 -15.02 -10.42 11.01
CA GLY A 45 -15.90 -11.47 10.51
C GLY A 45 -15.16 -12.79 10.23
N SER A 46 -13.94 -12.74 9.71
CA SER A 46 -13.14 -13.93 9.45
C SER A 46 -12.66 -14.62 10.74
N GLN A 47 -12.21 -13.87 11.75
CA GLN A 47 -11.86 -14.37 13.08
C GLN A 47 -13.04 -15.08 13.74
N ALA A 48 -14.22 -14.44 13.75
CA ALA A 48 -15.43 -15.01 14.34
C ALA A 48 -15.82 -16.36 13.71
N ASN A 49 -15.55 -16.53 12.42
CA ASN A 49 -15.86 -17.77 11.69
C ASN A 49 -14.74 -18.82 11.77
N ALA A 50 -13.49 -18.43 12.01
CA ALA A 50 -12.35 -19.34 12.02
C ALA A 50 -12.36 -20.27 13.24
N GLY A 51 -12.96 -19.86 14.35
CA GLY A 51 -13.02 -20.65 15.59
C GLY A 51 -11.64 -21.08 16.12
N PHE A 52 -10.59 -20.41 15.66
CA PHE A 52 -9.20 -20.78 15.87
C PHE A 52 -8.52 -19.75 16.75
N ASP A 53 -8.14 -20.16 17.95
CA ASP A 53 -7.38 -19.33 18.87
C ASP A 53 -5.88 -19.49 18.57
N HIS A 54 -5.38 -18.62 17.68
CA HIS A 54 -3.98 -18.65 17.24
C HIS A 54 -3.02 -18.36 18.40
N GLU A 55 -3.41 -17.54 19.37
CA GLU A 55 -2.61 -17.29 20.58
C GLU A 55 -2.49 -18.59 21.40
N ALA A 56 -3.60 -19.25 21.70
CA ALA A 56 -3.61 -20.49 22.47
C ALA A 56 -2.83 -21.62 21.78
N GLU A 57 -2.84 -21.70 20.46
CA GLU A 57 -1.98 -22.63 19.72
C GLU A 57 -0.49 -22.32 19.91
N LEU A 58 -0.08 -21.06 19.71
CA LEU A 58 1.32 -20.65 19.89
C LEU A 58 1.79 -20.88 21.34
N LEU A 59 0.92 -20.66 22.33
CA LEU A 59 1.19 -20.97 23.73
C LEU A 59 1.38 -22.48 23.96
N ARG A 60 0.53 -23.34 23.37
CA ARG A 60 0.69 -24.81 23.43
C ARG A 60 2.00 -25.28 22.79
N GLU A 61 2.47 -24.60 21.76
CA GLU A 61 3.77 -24.86 21.12
C GLU A 61 4.97 -24.26 21.88
N GLY A 62 4.74 -23.56 23.00
CA GLY A 62 5.79 -22.89 23.78
C GLY A 62 6.38 -21.65 23.12
N LYS A 63 5.74 -21.11 22.06
CA LYS A 63 6.19 -19.94 21.30
C LYS A 63 5.67 -18.63 21.94
N ILE A 64 6.05 -18.37 23.19
CA ILE A 64 5.53 -17.25 23.99
C ILE A 64 5.63 -15.89 23.28
N ALA A 65 6.80 -15.53 22.75
CA ALA A 65 6.97 -14.24 22.07
C ALA A 65 6.11 -14.10 20.81
N ALA A 66 5.82 -15.19 20.11
CA ALA A 66 4.93 -15.17 18.95
C ALA A 66 3.46 -15.03 19.38
N ALA A 67 3.08 -15.66 20.50
CA ALA A 67 1.76 -15.53 21.10
C ALA A 67 1.50 -14.09 21.56
N ASP A 68 2.44 -13.48 22.30
CA ASP A 68 2.35 -12.07 22.72
C ASP A 68 2.19 -11.12 21.52
N ALA A 69 2.95 -11.38 20.45
CA ALA A 69 2.83 -10.62 19.22
C ALA A 69 1.47 -10.84 18.53
N ALA A 70 0.89 -12.03 18.61
CA ALA A 70 -0.44 -12.32 18.07
C ALA A 70 -1.55 -11.60 18.86
N ALA A 71 -1.52 -11.69 20.19
CA ALA A 71 -2.44 -10.99 21.08
C ALA A 71 -2.39 -9.47 20.88
N SER A 72 -1.18 -8.91 20.78
CA SER A 72 -0.98 -7.48 20.53
C SER A 72 -1.55 -7.04 19.18
N ARG A 73 -1.43 -7.87 18.13
CA ARG A 73 -2.03 -7.60 16.82
C ARG A 73 -3.55 -7.61 16.90
N GLU A 74 -4.13 -8.57 17.60
CA GLU A 74 -5.58 -8.69 17.77
C GLU A 74 -6.16 -7.48 18.53
N LEU A 75 -5.56 -7.09 19.65
CA LEU A 75 -5.96 -5.90 20.41
C LEU A 75 -5.97 -4.65 19.52
N HIS A 76 -4.93 -4.46 18.72
CA HIS A 76 -4.85 -3.32 17.79
C HIS A 76 -5.95 -3.36 16.71
N GLN A 77 -6.30 -4.54 16.18
CA GLN A 77 -7.43 -4.64 15.24
C GLN A 77 -8.76 -4.32 15.93
N LEU A 78 -8.95 -4.71 17.19
CA LEU A 78 -10.16 -4.38 17.97
C LEU A 78 -10.26 -2.88 18.25
N GLU A 79 -9.16 -2.22 18.61
CA GLU A 79 -9.09 -0.76 18.76
C GLU A 79 -9.48 -0.05 17.46
N ARG A 80 -8.92 -0.49 16.32
CA ARG A 80 -9.29 0.03 15.00
C ARG A 80 -10.76 -0.20 14.67
N LEU A 81 -11.31 -1.36 15.04
CA LEU A 81 -12.72 -1.66 14.84
C LEU A 81 -13.59 -0.68 15.63
N MET A 82 -13.19 -0.34 16.86
CA MET A 82 -13.88 0.64 17.68
C MET A 82 -13.84 2.04 17.05
N ASP A 83 -12.70 2.48 16.55
CA ASP A 83 -12.58 3.77 15.83
C ASP A 83 -13.52 3.83 14.62
N CYS A 84 -13.64 2.72 13.89
CA CYS A 84 -14.48 2.60 12.70
C CYS A 84 -15.98 2.60 13.00
N ARG A 85 -16.43 2.39 14.25
CA ARG A 85 -17.85 2.47 14.61
C ARG A 85 -18.41 3.88 14.50
N ALA A 86 -17.56 4.90 14.63
CA ALA A 86 -17.96 6.30 14.50
C ALA A 86 -18.19 6.74 13.04
N VAL A 87 -17.82 5.90 12.06
CA VAL A 87 -17.96 6.23 10.63
C VAL A 87 -19.29 5.71 10.10
N PRO A 88 -20.13 6.56 9.45
CA PRO A 88 -21.37 6.11 8.83
C PRO A 88 -21.14 5.04 7.75
N GLU A 89 -21.98 4.00 7.70
CA GLU A 89 -21.86 2.93 6.70
C GLU A 89 -21.90 3.43 5.26
N ALA A 90 -22.77 4.40 4.97
CA ALA A 90 -22.84 5.04 3.65
C ALA A 90 -21.52 5.72 3.25
N LEU A 91 -20.75 6.21 4.22
CA LEU A 91 -19.43 6.80 3.97
C LEU A 91 -18.36 5.72 3.81
N LYS A 92 -18.36 4.66 4.62
CA LYS A 92 -17.46 3.50 4.46
C LYS A 92 -17.50 2.93 3.04
N ALA A 93 -18.70 2.78 2.49
CA ALA A 93 -18.91 2.31 1.13
C ALA A 93 -18.28 3.20 0.03
N ARG A 94 -17.90 4.45 0.35
CA ARG A 94 -17.25 5.39 -0.59
C ARG A 94 -15.72 5.31 -0.59
N GLY A 95 -15.10 4.39 0.16
CA GLY A 95 -13.63 4.26 0.21
C GLY A 95 -12.98 4.14 -1.17
N ALA A 96 -13.48 3.22 -2.00
CA ALA A 96 -13.00 3.06 -3.38
C ALA A 96 -13.19 4.32 -4.23
N HIS A 97 -14.33 5.00 -4.10
CA HIS A 97 -14.62 6.24 -4.83
C HIS A 97 -13.57 7.32 -4.56
N TYR A 98 -13.24 7.57 -3.28
CA TYR A 98 -12.23 8.57 -2.92
C TYR A 98 -10.82 8.16 -3.35
N LEU A 99 -10.49 6.86 -3.34
CA LEU A 99 -9.18 6.40 -3.81
C LEU A 99 -9.03 6.69 -5.31
N VAL A 100 -10.03 6.32 -6.10
CA VAL A 100 -10.04 6.58 -7.56
C VAL A 100 -9.96 8.08 -7.84
N GLN A 101 -10.71 8.89 -7.09
CA GLN A 101 -10.66 10.34 -7.21
C GLN A 101 -9.24 10.88 -6.95
N ALA A 102 -8.61 10.48 -5.86
CA ALA A 102 -7.27 10.95 -5.50
C ALA A 102 -6.19 10.49 -6.51
N ALA A 103 -6.26 9.23 -6.95
CA ALA A 103 -5.33 8.65 -7.91
C ALA A 103 -5.39 9.39 -9.25
N ARG A 104 -6.61 9.62 -9.78
CA ARG A 104 -6.83 10.38 -11.01
C ARG A 104 -6.46 11.86 -10.87
N ALA A 105 -6.54 12.41 -9.66
CA ALA A 105 -6.12 13.78 -9.36
C ALA A 105 -4.61 13.94 -9.15
N GLY A 106 -3.79 12.90 -9.38
CA GLY A 106 -2.34 13.05 -9.33
C GLY A 106 -1.70 12.71 -7.99
N GLU A 107 -2.41 12.15 -7.01
CA GLU A 107 -1.83 11.78 -5.70
C GLU A 107 -0.99 10.49 -5.83
N PRO A 108 0.33 10.51 -5.59
CA PRO A 108 1.21 9.36 -5.90
C PRO A 108 0.95 8.12 -5.07
N GLU A 109 0.64 8.25 -3.78
CA GLU A 109 0.27 7.10 -2.96
C GLU A 109 -1.06 6.51 -3.43
N ALA A 110 -2.07 7.34 -3.71
CA ALA A 110 -3.35 6.88 -4.23
C ALA A 110 -3.19 6.17 -5.58
N MET A 111 -2.33 6.66 -6.46
CA MET A 111 -1.98 5.98 -7.72
C MET A 111 -1.43 4.57 -7.48
N LEU A 112 -0.48 4.43 -6.55
CA LEU A 112 0.09 3.13 -6.21
C LEU A 112 -0.97 2.19 -5.65
N ARG A 113 -1.78 2.66 -4.70
CA ARG A 113 -2.81 1.86 -4.03
C ARG A 113 -3.93 1.45 -4.99
N TYR A 114 -4.30 2.34 -5.91
CA TYR A 114 -5.22 2.02 -7.00
C TYR A 114 -4.62 0.96 -7.92
N ALA A 115 -3.36 1.12 -8.34
CA ALA A 115 -2.70 0.17 -9.23
C ALA A 115 -2.59 -1.23 -8.59
N ASP A 116 -2.25 -1.30 -7.30
CA ASP A 116 -2.20 -2.54 -6.52
C ASP A 116 -3.59 -3.16 -6.25
N GLY A 117 -4.66 -2.40 -6.49
CA GLY A 117 -6.03 -2.89 -6.31
C GLY A 117 -6.48 -2.95 -4.85
N GLN A 118 -5.90 -2.15 -3.95
CA GLN A 118 -6.21 -2.21 -2.50
C GLN A 118 -7.63 -1.74 -2.13
N TYR A 119 -8.41 -1.25 -3.10
CA TYR A 119 -9.82 -0.94 -2.89
C TYR A 119 -10.76 -2.10 -3.24
N TRP A 120 -10.20 -3.19 -3.79
CA TRP A 120 -10.94 -4.44 -3.91
C TRP A 120 -11.04 -5.12 -2.56
N ARG A 121 -12.08 -5.94 -2.40
CA ARG A 121 -12.23 -6.76 -1.20
C ARG A 121 -11.04 -7.72 -1.09
N PRO A 122 -10.53 -7.99 0.13
CA PRO A 122 -9.42 -8.92 0.33
C PRO A 122 -9.68 -10.33 -0.20
N ASP A 123 -10.95 -10.75 -0.22
CA ASP A 123 -11.39 -12.05 -0.74
C ASP A 123 -11.44 -12.12 -2.27
N GLY A 124 -11.19 -11.01 -2.98
CA GLY A 124 -11.22 -10.91 -4.45
C GLY A 124 -12.59 -11.14 -5.07
N ARG A 125 -13.66 -11.32 -4.28
CA ARG A 125 -14.98 -11.66 -4.81
C ARG A 125 -15.60 -10.46 -5.52
N GLY A 126 -16.17 -10.74 -6.69
CA GLY A 126 -16.90 -9.75 -7.49
C GLY A 126 -16.02 -8.80 -8.31
N VAL A 127 -14.68 -8.90 -8.21
CA VAL A 127 -13.76 -8.01 -8.95
C VAL A 127 -13.99 -8.08 -10.46
N LEU A 128 -14.09 -9.28 -11.04
CA LEU A 128 -14.29 -9.44 -12.50
C LEU A 128 -15.67 -8.99 -12.99
N SER A 129 -16.64 -8.88 -12.09
CA SER A 129 -18.00 -8.41 -12.41
C SER A 129 -18.20 -6.93 -12.12
N ASP A 130 -17.24 -6.27 -11.48
CA ASP A 130 -17.33 -4.85 -11.17
C ASP A 130 -17.21 -4.01 -12.45
N PRO A 131 -18.11 -3.06 -12.70
CA PRO A 131 -18.07 -2.24 -13.92
C PRO A 131 -16.80 -1.37 -14.01
N GLY A 132 -16.13 -1.11 -12.90
CA GLY A 132 -14.85 -0.41 -12.81
C GLY A 132 -13.63 -1.28 -13.14
N PHE A 133 -13.76 -2.61 -13.22
CA PHE A 133 -12.64 -3.52 -13.46
C PHE A 133 -11.89 -3.21 -14.75
N GLU A 134 -12.61 -3.02 -15.85
CA GLU A 134 -11.99 -2.74 -17.14
C GLU A 134 -11.30 -1.38 -17.19
N ALA A 135 -11.80 -0.38 -16.46
CA ALA A 135 -11.12 0.90 -16.30
C ALA A 135 -9.82 0.72 -15.52
N TRP A 136 -9.87 0.02 -14.38
CA TRP A 136 -8.70 -0.33 -13.58
C TRP A 136 -7.65 -1.10 -14.36
N ARG A 137 -8.04 -2.14 -15.09
CA ARG A 137 -7.14 -2.96 -15.90
C ARG A 137 -6.34 -2.14 -16.91
N ARG A 138 -6.94 -1.08 -17.48
CA ARG A 138 -6.27 -0.17 -18.43
C ARG A 138 -5.43 0.90 -17.73
N GLU A 139 -5.88 1.40 -16.60
CA GLU A 139 -5.28 2.56 -15.91
C GLU A 139 -4.13 2.17 -14.97
N ALA A 140 -4.20 1.00 -14.34
CA ALA A 140 -3.32 0.57 -13.25
C ALA A 140 -1.82 0.57 -13.62
N PRO A 141 -1.37 -0.04 -14.73
CA PRO A 141 0.06 -0.01 -15.09
C PRO A 141 0.62 1.40 -15.23
N GLY A 142 -0.15 2.29 -15.88
CA GLY A 142 0.24 3.68 -16.06
C GLY A 142 0.23 4.47 -14.75
N MET A 143 -0.68 4.17 -13.81
CA MET A 143 -0.68 4.82 -12.49
C MET A 143 0.52 4.41 -11.65
N LEU A 144 0.90 3.13 -11.65
CA LEU A 144 2.09 2.68 -10.94
C LEU A 144 3.36 3.37 -11.47
N GLN A 145 3.53 3.44 -12.78
CA GLN A 145 4.66 4.13 -13.40
C GLN A 145 4.67 5.63 -13.03
N ARG A 146 3.52 6.31 -13.10
CA ARG A 146 3.42 7.73 -12.70
C ARG A 146 3.69 7.96 -11.22
N ALA A 147 3.34 7.02 -10.34
CA ALA A 147 3.68 7.11 -8.92
C ALA A 147 5.20 7.11 -8.72
N LEU A 148 5.93 6.25 -9.44
CA LEU A 148 7.39 6.24 -9.45
C LEU A 148 7.97 7.57 -9.96
N GLU A 149 7.48 8.04 -11.10
CA GLU A 149 7.92 9.29 -11.74
C GLU A 149 7.65 10.52 -10.89
N SER A 150 6.62 10.47 -10.04
CA SER A 150 6.30 11.50 -9.05
C SER A 150 7.21 11.45 -7.81
N GLY A 151 8.15 10.52 -7.75
CA GLY A 151 9.08 10.35 -6.64
C GLY A 151 8.51 9.61 -5.43
N TYR A 152 7.47 8.77 -5.61
CA TYR A 152 6.94 7.93 -4.53
C TYR A 152 7.81 6.67 -4.35
N PRO A 153 8.56 6.53 -3.24
CA PRO A 153 9.66 5.55 -3.17
C PRO A 153 9.19 4.10 -3.17
N ASP A 154 8.00 3.84 -2.62
CA ASP A 154 7.43 2.48 -2.59
C ASP A 154 7.03 1.98 -3.97
N ALA A 155 6.78 2.86 -4.95
CA ALA A 155 6.48 2.42 -6.33
C ALA A 155 7.59 1.55 -6.93
N ALA A 156 8.84 1.71 -6.48
CA ALA A 156 9.97 0.91 -6.95
C ALA A 156 9.82 -0.58 -6.60
N ILE A 157 9.32 -0.94 -5.40
CA ILE A 157 9.14 -2.36 -5.06
C ILE A 157 7.92 -2.95 -5.76
N TYR A 158 6.85 -2.18 -5.94
CA TYR A 158 5.66 -2.63 -6.67
C TYR A 158 5.95 -2.84 -8.16
N LEU A 159 6.74 -1.96 -8.80
CA LEU A 159 7.23 -2.18 -10.17
C LEU A 159 8.13 -3.42 -10.27
N HIS A 160 8.97 -3.67 -9.27
CA HIS A 160 9.75 -4.90 -9.23
C HIS A 160 8.84 -6.14 -9.23
N ILE A 161 7.85 -6.19 -8.33
CA ILE A 161 6.90 -7.30 -8.22
C ILE A 161 6.14 -7.49 -9.54
N ALA A 162 5.66 -6.39 -10.12
CA ALA A 162 4.84 -6.42 -11.33
C ALA A 162 5.57 -6.90 -12.59
N HIS A 163 6.90 -6.77 -12.64
CA HIS A 163 7.71 -7.27 -13.76
C HIS A 163 8.42 -8.61 -13.48
N ALA A 164 8.40 -9.08 -12.22
CA ALA A 164 9.14 -10.26 -11.80
C ALA A 164 8.28 -11.53 -11.65
N SER A 165 6.96 -11.39 -11.55
CA SER A 165 6.05 -12.48 -11.26
C SER A 165 4.63 -12.14 -11.64
N ASP A 166 3.78 -13.15 -11.82
CA ASP A 166 2.33 -12.98 -11.98
C ASP A 166 1.57 -12.99 -10.63
N VAL A 167 2.24 -12.71 -9.50
CA VAL A 167 1.64 -12.80 -8.16
C VAL A 167 0.83 -11.53 -7.84
N GLY A 168 -0.49 -11.68 -7.84
CA GLY A 168 -1.44 -10.62 -7.47
C GLY A 168 -2.03 -9.89 -8.68
N PHE A 169 -3.15 -9.19 -8.45
CA PHE A 169 -3.95 -8.57 -9.51
C PHE A 169 -3.15 -7.68 -10.45
N MET A 170 -2.32 -6.79 -9.89
CA MET A 170 -1.49 -5.87 -10.65
C MET A 170 -0.43 -6.60 -11.49
N ALA A 171 0.22 -7.61 -10.92
CA ALA A 171 1.36 -8.26 -11.53
C ALA A 171 0.94 -9.05 -12.79
N SER A 172 -0.28 -9.60 -12.79
CA SER A 172 -0.88 -10.22 -13.98
C SER A 172 -1.25 -9.25 -15.12
N LEU A 173 -1.15 -7.92 -14.92
CA LEU A 173 -1.45 -6.92 -15.96
C LEU A 173 -0.22 -6.46 -16.74
N ILE A 174 0.96 -6.62 -16.15
CA ILE A 174 2.21 -6.13 -16.70
C ILE A 174 2.99 -7.34 -17.20
N ARG A 175 3.56 -7.24 -18.40
CA ARG A 175 4.39 -8.31 -18.94
C ARG A 175 5.66 -8.44 -18.10
N ASP A 176 6.00 -9.68 -17.76
CA ASP A 176 7.30 -10.03 -17.19
C ASP A 176 8.44 -9.42 -18.02
N ASP A 177 9.29 -8.66 -17.33
CA ASP A 177 10.50 -8.06 -17.90
C ASP A 177 11.60 -8.12 -16.82
N PRO A 178 12.48 -9.14 -16.87
CA PRO A 178 13.49 -9.33 -15.84
C PRO A 178 14.49 -8.17 -15.76
N GLU A 179 14.72 -7.42 -16.83
CA GLU A 179 15.61 -6.25 -16.84
C GLU A 179 14.96 -5.08 -16.08
N GLN A 180 13.68 -4.79 -16.36
CA GLN A 180 12.90 -3.79 -15.62
C GLN A 180 12.73 -4.16 -14.15
N ALA A 181 12.42 -5.43 -13.87
CA ALA A 181 12.31 -5.95 -12.52
C ALA A 181 13.61 -5.74 -11.73
N LEU A 182 14.77 -6.04 -12.35
CA LEU A 182 16.07 -5.84 -11.70
C LEU A 182 16.39 -4.35 -11.51
N ALA A 183 16.05 -3.49 -12.48
CA ALA A 183 16.23 -2.04 -12.37
C ALA A 183 15.42 -1.46 -11.19
N ALA A 184 14.14 -1.81 -11.10
CA ALA A 184 13.25 -1.39 -10.02
C ALA A 184 13.75 -1.87 -8.64
N ARG A 185 14.29 -3.10 -8.56
CA ARG A 185 14.90 -3.64 -7.34
C ARG A 185 16.20 -2.91 -6.96
N HIS A 186 17.05 -2.56 -7.92
CA HIS A 186 18.24 -1.73 -7.67
C HIS A 186 17.86 -0.33 -7.19
N LEU A 187 16.83 0.27 -7.79
CA LEU A 187 16.31 1.57 -7.36
C LEU A 187 15.81 1.50 -5.91
N HIS A 188 14.97 0.51 -5.58
CA HIS A 188 14.49 0.31 -4.21
C HIS A 188 15.66 0.15 -3.22
N ALA A 189 16.70 -0.61 -3.58
CA ALA A 189 17.88 -0.74 -2.72
C ALA A 189 18.60 0.61 -2.49
N ARG A 190 18.74 1.44 -3.53
CA ARG A 190 19.33 2.79 -3.44
C ARG A 190 18.50 3.71 -2.55
N LEU A 191 17.18 3.74 -2.74
CA LEU A 191 16.27 4.60 -2.00
C LEU A 191 16.33 4.35 -0.50
N PHE A 192 16.57 3.11 -0.06
CA PHE A 192 16.57 2.74 1.36
C PHE A 192 17.94 2.35 1.90
N GLY A 193 19.03 2.76 1.24
CA GLY A 193 20.41 2.51 1.69
C GLY A 193 20.77 1.02 1.84
N ARG A 194 20.07 0.13 1.13
CA ARG A 194 20.30 -1.32 1.19
C ARG A 194 21.38 -1.73 0.20
N ARG A 195 22.03 -2.86 0.48
CA ARG A 195 23.00 -3.46 -0.45
C ARG A 195 22.30 -3.78 -1.77
N SER A 196 22.91 -3.36 -2.89
CA SER A 196 22.41 -3.70 -4.21
C SER A 196 22.33 -5.23 -4.39
N PRO A 197 21.29 -5.75 -5.06
CA PRO A 197 21.20 -7.17 -5.38
C PRO A 197 22.38 -7.62 -6.24
N LEU A 198 22.78 -8.88 -6.09
CA LEU A 198 23.94 -9.48 -6.75
C LEU A 198 23.74 -9.77 -8.25
N GLY A 199 22.53 -9.54 -8.79
CA GLY A 199 22.17 -9.80 -10.19
C GLY A 199 20.93 -10.71 -10.32
N HIS A 200 20.58 -11.04 -11.56
CA HIS A 200 19.48 -11.96 -11.89
C HIS A 200 20.02 -13.11 -12.74
N ARG A 201 19.75 -14.37 -12.35
CA ARG A 201 20.35 -15.57 -12.99
C ARG A 201 20.01 -15.71 -14.48
N GLY A 202 18.88 -15.17 -14.91
CA GLY A 202 18.44 -15.20 -16.31
C GLY A 202 18.93 -14.04 -17.18
N LEU A 203 19.73 -13.10 -16.66
CA LEU A 203 20.23 -11.94 -17.41
C LEU A 203 21.73 -12.03 -17.62
N ASP A 204 22.18 -11.70 -18.83
CA ASP A 204 23.60 -11.52 -19.13
C ASP A 204 24.18 -10.27 -18.44
N ALA A 205 25.52 -10.14 -18.48
CA ALA A 205 26.21 -9.03 -17.82
C ALA A 205 25.82 -7.65 -18.38
N ALA A 206 25.48 -7.56 -19.67
CA ALA A 206 25.11 -6.31 -20.32
C ALA A 206 23.71 -5.86 -19.88
N ALA A 207 22.73 -6.77 -19.83
CA ALA A 207 21.39 -6.52 -19.31
C ALA A 207 21.42 -6.12 -17.84
N GLN A 208 22.23 -6.81 -17.03
CA GLN A 208 22.42 -6.42 -15.63
C GLN A 208 23.05 -5.02 -15.48
N GLN A 209 23.95 -4.64 -16.38
CA GLN A 209 24.54 -3.30 -16.39
C GLN A 209 23.51 -2.24 -16.79
N ARG A 210 22.73 -2.47 -17.84
CA ARG A 210 21.62 -1.58 -18.24
C ARG A 210 20.60 -1.38 -17.12
N ALA A 211 20.22 -2.45 -16.42
CA ALA A 211 19.31 -2.36 -15.26
C ALA A 211 19.88 -1.46 -14.16
N ARG A 212 21.18 -1.54 -13.87
CA ARG A 212 21.85 -0.67 -12.87
C ARG A 212 21.88 0.79 -13.31
N GLU A 213 22.13 1.04 -14.60
CA GLU A 213 22.15 2.38 -15.19
C GLU A 213 20.77 3.01 -15.19
N LEU A 214 19.73 2.25 -15.57
CA LEU A 214 18.33 2.66 -15.53
C LEU A 214 17.90 3.00 -14.10
N ALA A 215 18.25 2.17 -13.12
CA ALA A 215 17.98 2.44 -11.72
C ALA A 215 18.65 3.75 -11.24
N ALA A 216 19.89 4.00 -11.66
CA ALA A 216 20.60 5.24 -11.34
C ALA A 216 19.97 6.46 -12.03
N GLN A 217 19.49 6.29 -13.26
CA GLN A 217 18.78 7.34 -13.99
C GLN A 217 17.47 7.70 -13.30
N TRP A 218 16.65 6.72 -12.91
CA TRP A 218 15.41 6.96 -12.17
C TRP A 218 15.66 7.63 -10.81
N HIS A 219 16.69 7.18 -10.08
CA HIS A 219 17.06 7.77 -8.78
C HIS A 219 17.39 9.26 -8.91
N ARG A 220 18.14 9.65 -9.95
CA ARG A 220 18.40 11.06 -10.26
C ARG A 220 17.13 11.79 -10.69
N ASN A 221 16.44 11.28 -11.71
CA ASN A 221 15.36 11.99 -12.39
C ASN A 221 14.11 12.18 -11.53
N TYR A 222 13.73 11.16 -10.74
CA TYR A 222 12.46 11.16 -10.02
C TYR A 222 12.63 11.39 -8.52
N PHE A 223 13.82 11.15 -7.99
CA PHE A 223 14.06 11.24 -6.54
C PHE A 223 15.12 12.27 -6.17
N ASN A 224 15.80 12.92 -7.13
CA ASN A 224 16.90 13.86 -6.89
C ASN A 224 17.99 13.25 -5.98
N ASP A 225 18.35 11.98 -6.23
CA ASP A 225 19.32 11.21 -5.44
C ASP A 225 18.98 11.05 -3.95
N ARG A 226 17.75 11.37 -3.52
CA ARG A 226 17.33 11.26 -2.12
C ARG A 226 17.28 9.80 -1.64
N THR A 227 17.55 9.62 -0.35
CA THR A 227 17.36 8.36 0.38
C THR A 227 16.32 8.53 1.49
N TYR A 228 15.75 7.41 1.93
CA TYR A 228 14.65 7.32 2.86
C TYR A 228 15.00 6.32 3.97
N LEU A 229 14.57 6.61 5.20
CA LEU A 229 14.94 5.82 6.38
C LEU A 229 14.27 4.44 6.42
N LYS A 230 13.01 4.37 5.98
CA LYS A 230 12.22 3.13 5.97
C LYS A 230 11.29 3.11 4.76
N PRO A 231 11.05 1.93 4.14
CA PRO A 231 9.95 1.76 3.21
C PRO A 231 8.64 2.20 3.86
N LEU A 232 7.76 2.83 3.09
CA LEU A 232 6.41 3.17 3.54
C LEU A 232 5.48 1.95 3.47
N MET A 233 6.04 0.74 3.35
CA MET A 233 5.36 -0.55 3.20
C MET A 233 4.51 -0.91 4.43
N GLY A 234 3.48 -0.12 4.70
CA GLY A 234 2.22 -0.61 5.21
C GLY A 234 1.36 -0.91 4.00
N HIS A 235 1.14 -2.18 3.67
CA HIS A 235 -0.13 -2.51 2.99
C HIS A 235 -1.26 -2.04 3.89
N LEU A 236 -2.39 -1.59 3.33
CA LEU A 236 -3.63 -1.42 4.12
C LEU A 236 -3.93 -2.67 4.98
N TYR A 237 -3.50 -3.83 4.47
CA TYR A 237 -3.64 -5.15 5.06
C TYR A 237 -2.50 -5.60 5.99
N SER A 238 -1.46 -4.79 6.17
CA SER A 238 -0.37 -5.14 7.09
C SER A 238 -0.90 -5.05 8.52
N ALA A 239 -1.34 -6.21 9.03
CA ALA A 239 -1.86 -6.40 10.37
C ALA A 239 -0.78 -6.25 11.47
N SER A 240 0.47 -6.00 11.10
CA SER A 240 1.63 -6.07 11.98
C SER A 240 2.19 -4.72 12.44
N ALA A 241 1.71 -3.58 11.93
CA ALA A 241 2.26 -2.28 12.29
C ALA A 241 1.54 -1.69 13.51
N SER A 242 2.31 -1.45 14.59
CA SER A 242 1.89 -0.62 15.73
C SER A 242 1.44 0.78 15.26
N PRO A 243 0.56 1.52 15.98
CA PRO A 243 0.18 2.89 15.62
C PRO A 243 1.37 3.83 15.38
N SER A 244 2.47 3.64 16.12
CA SER A 244 3.71 4.41 15.97
C SER A 244 4.56 4.02 14.74
N GLU A 245 4.26 2.88 14.12
CA GLU A 245 5.03 2.32 13.01
C GLU A 245 4.35 2.54 11.66
N THR A 246 3.04 2.76 11.64
CA THR A 246 2.26 2.97 10.41
C THR A 246 2.64 4.33 9.84
N PRO A 247 3.26 4.40 8.64
CA PRO A 247 3.61 5.68 8.05
C PRO A 247 2.34 6.50 7.78
N PRO A 248 2.41 7.84 7.93
CA PRO A 248 1.27 8.70 7.66
C PRO A 248 0.86 8.63 6.19
N PHE A 249 -0.37 8.19 5.92
CA PHE A 249 -0.92 8.09 4.57
C PHE A 249 -1.08 9.47 3.93
N CYS A 250 -0.76 9.56 2.64
CA CYS A 250 -1.03 10.70 1.76
C CYS A 250 -0.46 12.01 2.30
N SER A 251 0.67 11.90 3.00
CA SER A 251 1.49 13.00 3.48
C SER A 251 2.55 13.36 2.44
N ASP A 252 3.14 14.55 2.54
CA ASP A 252 4.30 14.86 1.71
C ASP A 252 5.41 13.86 2.00
N ALA A 253 5.73 13.02 1.01
CA ALA A 253 6.72 11.97 1.15
C ALA A 253 8.06 12.57 1.59
N GLY A 254 8.41 12.36 2.87
CA GLY A 254 9.68 12.75 3.45
C GLY A 254 9.72 14.18 4.00
N THR A 255 9.03 14.44 5.11
CA THR A 255 9.64 15.32 6.12
C THR A 255 10.85 14.58 6.70
N GLN A 256 12.06 15.05 6.36
CA GLN A 256 13.27 14.78 7.13
C GLN A 256 13.08 15.26 8.59
N PRO A 257 13.92 14.84 9.54
CA PRO A 257 14.24 15.72 10.67
C PRO A 257 14.65 17.13 10.19
#